data_AF-A0A9D6JD47-F1
#
_entry.id   AF-A0A9D6JD47-F1
#
_cell.length_a   1.000
_cell.length_b   1.000
_cell.length_c   1.000
_cell.angle_alpha   90.00
_cell.angle_beta   90.00
_cell.angle_gamma   90.00
#
_symmetry.space_group_name_H-M   'P 1'
#
loop_
_entity.id
_entity.type
_entity.pdbx_description
1 polymer ?
#
loop_
_entity_poly.entity_id
_entity_poly.type
_entity_poly.pdbx_seq_one_letter_code
_entity_poly.pdbx_strand_id
1 'polypeptide(L)'
;MEFSFSTDKPEAHACDLLVFCLAQGERPGATLKQLDSMADALRDTRFEGKDDQAIVVPATGVFKSKRVLVLGLGEKPTPESLRRAAAQAAQQAKRFSAATLAFALPAVSLRQPNPHGQALAEGVILGRYQFLKYKKAPDKKPV
;
A
#
# COMPACT_ATOMS: atom_id res chain seq x y z
N MET A 1 -11.46 -11.43 -6.27
CA MET A 1 -10.51 -10.80 -5.33
C MET A 1 -11.06 -11.10 -3.96
N GLU A 2 -10.23 -11.62 -3.06
CA GLU A 2 -10.64 -11.98 -1.70
C GLU A 2 -10.12 -10.91 -0.74
N PHE A 3 -10.95 -10.50 0.22
CA PHE A 3 -10.59 -9.57 1.28
C PHE A 3 -10.73 -10.29 2.62
N SER A 4 -9.71 -10.17 3.45
CA SER A 4 -9.69 -10.70 4.82
C SER A 4 -9.11 -9.66 5.76
N PHE A 5 -9.43 -9.78 7.04
CA PHE A 5 -8.92 -8.90 8.10
C PHE A 5 -8.10 -9.74 9.07
N SER A 6 -6.97 -9.19 9.52
CA SER A 6 -6.15 -9.78 10.56
C SER A 6 -5.83 -8.73 11.63
N THR A 7 -5.69 -9.20 12.86
CA THR A 7 -5.20 -8.42 14.01
C THR A 7 -3.71 -8.62 14.27
N ASP A 8 -3.03 -9.37 13.40
CA ASP A 8 -1.58 -9.55 13.46
C ASP A 8 -0.85 -8.20 13.43
N LYS A 9 0.33 -8.17 14.05
CA LYS A 9 1.22 -7.03 13.90
C LYS A 9 1.64 -6.90 12.43
N PRO A 10 1.66 -5.69 11.86
CA PRO A 10 1.95 -5.50 10.44
C PRO A 10 3.35 -6.01 10.05
N GLU A 11 4.33 -5.91 10.95
CA GLU A 11 5.68 -6.47 10.77
C GLU A 11 5.73 -8.01 10.68
N ALA A 12 4.79 -8.69 11.35
CA ALA A 12 4.77 -10.14 11.45
C ALA A 12 3.87 -10.80 10.40
N HIS A 13 3.12 -10.01 9.62
CA HIS A 13 2.19 -10.53 8.62
C HIS A 13 2.92 -10.84 7.30
N ALA A 14 2.87 -12.10 6.88
CA ALA A 14 3.52 -12.56 5.66
C ALA A 14 2.68 -12.19 4.42
N CYS A 15 3.23 -11.35 3.55
CA CYS A 15 2.60 -10.96 2.29
C CYS A 15 3.65 -10.53 1.24
N ASP A 16 3.26 -10.45 -0.03
CA ASP A 16 4.18 -10.03 -1.09
C ASP A 16 4.42 -8.51 -1.09
N LEU A 17 3.41 -7.73 -0.69
CA LEU A 17 3.49 -6.27 -0.58
C LEU A 17 2.71 -5.79 0.65
N LEU A 18 3.42 -5.20 1.61
CA LEU A 18 2.85 -4.55 2.78
C LEU A 18 2.80 -3.04 2.55
N VAL A 19 1.65 -2.41 2.80
CA VAL A 19 1.40 -0.99 2.50
C VAL A 19 1.24 -0.19 3.78
N PHE A 20 1.98 0.90 3.88
CA PHE A 20 1.79 1.95 4.89
C PHE A 20 1.35 3.23 4.20
N CYS A 21 0.38 3.92 4.79
CA CYS A 21 -0.08 5.22 4.32
C CYS A 21 0.31 6.27 5.35
N LEU A 22 1.04 7.30 4.94
CA LEU A 22 1.55 8.38 5.80
C LEU A 22 0.94 9.71 5.37
N ALA A 23 0.43 10.48 6.34
CA ALA A 23 0.03 11.86 6.09
C ALA A 23 1.27 12.75 5.90
N GLN A 24 1.09 13.90 5.26
CA GLN A 24 2.19 14.82 5.03
C GLN A 24 2.73 15.35 6.36
N GLY A 25 4.06 15.26 6.55
CA GLY A 25 4.74 15.67 7.78
C GLY A 25 4.63 14.65 8.93
N GLU A 26 3.94 13.52 8.73
CA GLU A 26 3.91 12.43 9.70
C GLU A 26 5.26 11.70 9.71
N ARG A 27 5.77 11.41 10.91
CA ARG A 27 7.02 10.65 11.05
C ARG A 27 6.73 9.16 10.86
N PRO A 28 7.51 8.42 10.04
CA PRO A 28 7.28 6.99 9.81
C PRO A 28 7.22 6.15 11.11
N GLY A 29 8.12 6.43 12.07
CA GLY A 29 8.13 5.77 13.38
C GLY A 29 6.88 5.99 14.25
N ALA A 30 6.08 7.04 13.97
CA ALA A 30 4.81 7.27 14.66
C ALA A 30 3.74 6.24 14.24
N THR A 31 3.78 5.83 12.98
CA THR A 31 2.89 4.78 12.45
C THR A 31 3.37 3.40 12.87
N LEU A 32 4.68 3.14 12.75
CA LEU A 32 5.31 1.90 13.18
C LEU A 32 6.80 2.13 13.41
N LYS A 33 7.32 1.84 14.61
CA LYS A 33 8.76 2.04 14.95
C LYS A 33 9.70 1.36 13.95
N GLN A 34 9.29 0.22 13.42
CA GLN A 34 10.05 -0.57 12.47
C GLN A 34 10.26 0.15 11.13
N LEU A 35 9.41 1.14 10.78
CA LEU A 35 9.61 2.00 9.62
C LEU A 35 10.81 2.95 9.77
N ASP A 36 11.31 3.19 10.99
CA ASP A 36 12.51 4.01 11.19
C ASP A 36 13.74 3.37 10.54
N SER A 37 13.76 2.04 10.39
CA SER A 37 14.80 1.33 9.63
C SER A 37 14.85 1.71 8.15
N MET A 38 13.79 2.36 7.64
CA MET A 38 13.63 2.78 6.25
C MET A 38 13.72 4.30 6.12
N ALA A 39 14.00 5.03 7.21
CA ALA A 39 14.00 6.49 7.24
C ALA A 39 15.01 7.09 6.26
N ASP A 40 16.19 6.48 6.10
CA ASP A 40 17.20 6.96 5.17
C ASP A 40 16.74 6.83 3.71
N ALA A 41 16.14 5.69 3.34
CA ALA A 41 15.56 5.49 2.01
C ALA A 41 14.43 6.50 1.73
N LEU A 42 13.60 6.82 2.73
CA LEU A 42 12.55 7.83 2.62
C LEU A 42 13.12 9.25 2.48
N ARG A 43 14.24 9.56 3.15
CA ARG A 43 14.92 10.85 3.03
C ARG A 43 15.60 11.03 1.67
N ASP A 44 16.30 10.00 1.19
CA ASP A 44 17.01 10.02 -0.10
C ASP A 44 16.05 10.28 -1.28
N THR A 45 14.84 9.77 -1.16
CA THR A 45 13.75 9.94 -2.14
C THR A 45 12.87 11.16 -1.89
N ARG A 46 13.18 11.97 -0.85
CA ARG A 46 12.40 13.15 -0.43
C ARG A 46 10.91 12.84 -0.22
N PHE A 47 10.65 11.71 0.45
CA PHE A 47 9.30 11.35 0.85
C PHE A 47 8.83 12.25 1.98
N GLU A 48 7.76 12.99 1.73
CA GLU A 48 7.18 13.92 2.70
C GLU A 48 5.74 13.53 3.07
N GLY A 49 5.19 12.48 2.46
CA GLY A 49 3.79 12.05 2.65
C GLY A 49 2.80 12.85 1.81
N LYS A 50 3.24 13.55 0.76
CA LYS A 50 2.37 14.29 -0.18
C LYS A 50 1.46 13.35 -0.95
N ASP A 51 0.34 13.88 -1.46
CA ASP A 51 -0.55 13.14 -2.36
C ASP A 51 0.23 12.43 -3.48
N ASP A 52 -0.20 11.21 -3.78
CA ASP A 52 0.33 10.35 -4.86
C ASP A 52 1.81 9.96 -4.75
N GLN A 53 2.55 10.36 -3.71
CA GLN A 53 3.90 9.84 -3.47
C GLN A 53 3.86 8.34 -3.15
N ALA A 54 4.72 7.57 -3.83
CA ALA A 54 4.89 6.14 -3.62
C ALA A 54 6.37 5.78 -3.59
N ILE A 55 6.76 4.99 -2.59
CA ILE A 55 8.08 4.37 -2.55
C ILE A 55 7.92 2.91 -2.21
N VAL A 56 8.56 2.07 -3.01
CA VAL A 56 8.70 0.65 -2.74
C VAL A 56 10.11 0.40 -2.26
N VAL A 57 10.22 -0.19 -1.08
CA VAL A 57 11.47 -0.59 -0.47
C VAL A 57 11.44 -2.10 -0.27
N PRO A 58 12.53 -2.82 -0.57
CA PRO A 58 12.67 -4.21 -0.16
C PRO A 58 12.47 -4.35 1.35
N ALA A 59 11.72 -5.35 1.78
CA ALA A 59 11.60 -5.63 3.20
C ALA A 59 12.96 -6.14 3.71
N THR A 60 13.58 -5.40 4.61
CA THR A 60 14.73 -5.89 5.40
C THR A 60 14.18 -6.58 6.65
N GLY A 61 14.94 -7.53 7.22
CA GLY A 61 14.50 -8.63 8.11
C GLY A 61 13.61 -8.31 9.34
N VAL A 62 13.24 -7.06 9.55
CA VAL A 62 12.20 -6.60 10.47
C VAL A 62 10.78 -6.94 10.00
N PHE A 63 10.54 -7.01 8.68
CA PHE A 63 9.24 -7.34 8.10
C PHE A 63 9.23 -8.75 7.51
N LYS A 64 8.16 -9.52 7.76
CA LYS A 64 7.93 -10.81 7.08
C LYS A 64 7.38 -10.66 5.65
N SER A 65 6.99 -9.44 5.24
CA SER A 65 6.61 -9.18 3.87
C SER A 65 7.81 -9.26 2.94
N LYS A 66 7.60 -9.44 1.63
CA LYS A 66 8.70 -9.39 0.65
C LYS A 66 9.11 -7.95 0.32
N ARG A 67 8.15 -7.03 0.34
CA ARG A 67 8.32 -5.62 0.02
C ARG A 67 7.43 -4.78 0.90
N VAL A 68 7.86 -3.55 1.13
CA VAL A 68 7.08 -2.52 1.81
C VAL A 68 6.84 -1.37 0.84
N LEU A 69 5.59 -0.96 0.69
CA LEU A 69 5.16 0.20 -0.07
C LEU A 69 4.73 1.28 0.92
N VAL A 70 5.33 2.46 0.82
CA VAL A 70 4.93 3.64 1.58
C VAL A 70 4.23 4.61 0.63
N LEU A 71 3.01 5.03 0.99
CA LEU A 71 2.15 5.91 0.22
C LEU A 71 1.88 7.20 0.98
N GLY A 72 1.89 8.33 0.29
CA GLY A 72 1.53 9.63 0.86
C GLY A 72 0.04 9.91 0.72
N LEU A 73 -0.55 10.50 1.77
CA LEU A 73 -1.98 10.87 1.84
C LEU A 73 -2.26 12.37 1.77
N GLY A 74 -1.21 13.20 1.69
CA GLY A 74 -1.32 14.65 1.74
C GLY A 74 -1.54 15.18 3.16
N GLU A 75 -1.77 16.49 3.27
CA GLU A 75 -1.87 17.20 4.56
C GLU A 75 -3.15 16.83 5.35
N LYS A 76 -4.25 16.58 4.64
CA LYS A 76 -5.57 16.30 5.23
C LYS A 76 -6.15 15.04 4.61
N PRO A 77 -5.81 13.85 5.14
CA PRO A 77 -6.28 12.59 4.60
C PRO A 77 -7.81 12.53 4.59
N THR A 78 -8.37 12.19 3.43
CA THR A 78 -9.81 11.95 3.24
C THR A 78 -10.05 10.51 2.81
N PRO A 79 -11.29 9.99 2.91
CA PRO A 79 -11.63 8.70 2.31
C PRO A 79 -11.28 8.60 0.82
N GLU A 80 -11.48 9.67 0.03
CA GLU A 80 -11.04 9.71 -1.37
C GLU A 80 -9.53 9.55 -1.52
N SER A 81 -8.74 10.20 -0.66
CA SER A 81 -7.27 10.10 -0.69
C SER A 81 -6.79 8.70 -0.36
N LEU A 82 -7.44 8.03 0.59
CA LEU A 82 -7.20 6.61 0.87
C LEU A 82 -7.60 5.70 -0.30
N ARG A 83 -8.73 5.98 -0.98
CA ARG A 83 -9.15 5.22 -2.16
C ARG A 83 -8.16 5.33 -3.31
N ARG A 84 -7.65 6.54 -3.58
CA ARG A 84 -6.59 6.77 -4.57
C ARG A 84 -5.30 6.04 -4.20
N ALA A 85 -4.86 6.13 -2.94
CA ALA A 85 -3.70 5.41 -2.44
C ALA A 85 -3.87 3.88 -2.59
N ALA A 86 -5.04 3.33 -2.25
CA ALA A 86 -5.34 1.92 -2.44
C ALA A 86 -5.31 1.48 -3.91
N ALA A 87 -5.82 2.32 -4.82
CA ALA A 87 -5.74 2.06 -6.25
C ALA A 87 -4.29 2.04 -6.74
N GLN A 88 -3.46 2.98 -6.26
CA GLN A 88 -2.03 3.01 -6.54
C GLN A 88 -1.31 1.76 -6.01
N ALA A 89 -1.61 1.33 -4.78
CA ALA A 89 -1.09 0.09 -4.21
C ALA A 89 -1.45 -1.14 -5.06
N ALA A 90 -2.69 -1.25 -5.52
CA ALA A 90 -3.12 -2.36 -6.39
C ALA A 90 -2.36 -2.37 -7.73
N GLN A 91 -2.08 -1.19 -8.29
CA GLN A 91 -1.27 -1.07 -9.50
C GLN A 91 0.19 -1.47 -9.25
N GLN A 92 0.79 -1.07 -8.12
CA GLN A 92 2.14 -1.49 -7.74
C GLN A 92 2.20 -3.00 -7.50
N ALA A 93 1.22 -3.56 -6.77
CA ALA A 93 1.11 -5.01 -6.58
C ALA A 93 1.11 -5.75 -7.93
N LYS A 94 0.39 -5.23 -8.93
CA LYS A 94 0.42 -5.77 -10.29
C LYS A 94 1.81 -5.69 -10.93
N ARG A 95 2.50 -4.55 -10.81
CA ARG A 95 3.85 -4.36 -11.38
C ARG A 95 4.86 -5.36 -10.82
N PHE A 96 4.74 -5.71 -9.55
CA PHE A 96 5.61 -6.68 -8.89
C PHE A 96 5.09 -8.13 -8.94
N SER A 97 4.00 -8.39 -9.67
CA SER A 97 3.32 -9.70 -9.70
C SER A 97 3.02 -10.24 -8.28
N ALA A 98 2.71 -9.34 -7.35
CA ALA A 98 2.35 -9.67 -5.98
C ALA A 98 0.96 -10.35 -5.95
N ALA A 99 0.90 -11.55 -5.37
CA ALA A 99 -0.35 -12.28 -5.18
C ALA A 99 -1.11 -11.76 -3.95
N THR A 100 -0.39 -11.31 -2.93
CA THR A 100 -0.95 -10.82 -1.65
C THR A 100 -0.57 -9.36 -1.40
N LEU A 101 -1.55 -8.56 -0.99
CA LEU A 101 -1.42 -7.14 -0.66
C LEU A 101 -2.05 -6.90 0.72
N ALA A 102 -1.29 -6.37 1.67
CA ALA A 102 -1.78 -6.06 3.01
C ALA A 102 -1.65 -4.57 3.30
N PHE A 103 -2.66 -3.96 3.91
CA PHE A 103 -2.60 -2.56 4.38
C PHE A 103 -2.43 -2.54 5.90
N ALA A 104 -1.39 -1.88 6.37
CA ALA A 104 -1.22 -1.58 7.78
C ALA A 104 -2.07 -0.35 8.12
N LEU A 105 -3.25 -0.60 8.69
CA LEU A 105 -4.15 0.45 9.16
C LEU A 105 -3.73 0.91 10.57
N PRO A 106 -3.62 2.23 10.84
CA PRO A 106 -3.44 2.69 12.21
C PRO A 106 -4.64 2.27 13.06
N ALA A 107 -4.38 1.78 14.28
CA ALA A 107 -5.38 1.19 15.17
C ALA A 107 -6.57 2.14 15.51
N VAL A 108 -6.40 3.44 15.30
CA VAL A 108 -7.42 4.48 15.48
C VAL A 108 -8.58 4.33 14.48
N SER A 109 -8.39 3.62 13.37
CA SER A 109 -9.40 3.45 12.32
C SER A 109 -10.43 2.34 12.57
N LEU A 110 -10.33 1.56 13.65
CA LEU A 110 -11.09 0.29 13.81
C LEU A 110 -12.32 0.36 14.73
N ARG A 111 -12.65 1.51 15.34
CA ARG A 111 -13.71 1.61 16.38
C ARG A 111 -15.08 2.14 15.92
N GLN A 112 -15.25 2.51 14.65
CA GLN A 112 -16.54 2.92 14.07
C GLN A 112 -16.68 2.33 12.66
N PRO A 113 -17.89 2.22 12.07
CA PRO A 113 -18.05 1.92 10.65
C PRO A 113 -17.28 2.97 9.85
N ASN A 114 -16.05 2.61 9.49
CA ASN A 114 -15.08 3.60 9.08
C ASN A 114 -15.11 3.72 7.56
N PRO A 115 -15.37 4.92 7.00
CA PRO A 115 -15.26 5.16 5.56
C PRO A 115 -13.88 4.77 4.99
N HIS A 116 -12.84 4.62 5.82
CA HIS A 116 -11.51 4.20 5.41
C HIS A 116 -11.45 2.75 4.90
N GLY A 117 -12.10 1.80 5.57
CA GLY A 117 -12.07 0.38 5.16
C GLY A 117 -12.77 0.18 3.81
N GLN A 118 -13.93 0.81 3.66
CA GLN A 118 -14.67 0.84 2.39
C GLN A 118 -13.84 1.51 1.28
N ALA A 119 -13.27 2.69 1.55
CA ALA A 119 -12.44 3.40 0.58
C ALA A 119 -11.24 2.57 0.11
N LEU A 120 -10.57 1.85 1.02
CA LEU A 120 -9.46 0.96 0.64
C LEU A 120 -9.93 -0.18 -0.25
N ALA A 121 -11.01 -0.88 0.12
CA ALA A 121 -11.53 -2.00 -0.66
C ALA A 121 -11.95 -1.55 -2.07
N GLU A 122 -12.72 -0.47 -2.17
CA GLU A 122 -13.13 0.13 -3.45
C GLU A 122 -11.92 0.55 -4.28
N GLY A 123 -10.94 1.21 -3.65
CA GLY A 123 -9.72 1.67 -4.31
C GLY A 123 -8.92 0.51 -4.91
N VAL A 124 -8.76 -0.58 -4.17
CA VAL A 124 -8.07 -1.77 -4.65
C VAL A 124 -8.81 -2.41 -5.84
N ILE A 125 -10.14 -2.52 -5.77
CA ILE A 125 -10.96 -3.07 -6.86
C ILE A 125 -10.81 -2.21 -8.11
N LEU A 126 -10.96 -0.90 -7.98
CA LEU A 126 -10.87 0.06 -9.09
C LEU A 126 -9.46 0.12 -9.68
N GLY A 127 -8.43 0.15 -8.85
CA GLY A 127 -7.03 0.20 -9.29
C GLY A 127 -6.56 -1.08 -10.00
N ARG A 128 -7.18 -2.23 -9.69
CA ARG A 128 -6.89 -3.50 -10.37
C ARG A 128 -7.70 -3.69 -11.66
N TYR A 129 -8.82 -2.99 -11.83
CA TYR A 129 -9.71 -3.19 -12.97
C TYR A 129 -9.01 -2.93 -14.31
N GLN A 130 -9.23 -3.82 -15.28
CA GLN A 130 -8.75 -3.67 -16.65
C GLN A 130 -9.79 -4.14 -17.63
N PHE A 131 -10.17 -3.27 -18.55
CA PHE A 131 -11.04 -3.64 -19.66
C PHE A 131 -10.21 -4.25 -20.80
N LEU A 132 -10.09 -5.57 -20.80
CA LEU A 132 -9.28 -6.32 -21.77
C LEU A 132 -10.10 -6.85 -22.95
N LYS A 133 -11.42 -6.58 -23.01
CA LYS A 133 -12.36 -7.17 -24.00
C LYS A 133 -11.90 -7.07 -25.46
N TYR A 134 -11.20 -5.99 -25.81
CA TYR A 134 -10.74 -5.73 -27.19
C TYR A 134 -9.21 -5.81 -27.36
N LYS A 135 -8.46 -6.17 -26.31
CA LYS A 135 -7.01 -6.36 -26.42
C LYS A 135 -6.73 -7.78 -26.88
N LYS A 136 -6.05 -7.94 -28.02
CA LYS A 136 -5.46 -9.22 -28.43
C LYS A 136 -4.39 -9.62 -27.41
N ALA A 137 -4.31 -10.91 -27.11
CA ALA A 137 -3.24 -11.44 -26.26
C ALA A 137 -1.89 -11.10 -26.92
N PRO A 138 -0.87 -10.74 -26.13
CA PRO A 138 0.48 -10.55 -26.67
C PRO A 138 0.95 -11.85 -27.33
N ASP A 139 1.51 -11.72 -28.53
CA ASP A 139 2.05 -12.83 -29.30
C ASP A 139 3.12 -13.54 -28.46
N LYS A 140 2.86 -14.78 -28.05
CA LYS A 140 3.88 -15.60 -27.39
C LYS A 140 4.93 -15.90 -28.44
N LYS A 141 6.02 -15.12 -28.47
CA LYS A 141 7.20 -15.47 -29.25
C LYS A 141 7.62 -16.91 -28.86
N PRO A 142 7.70 -17.84 -29.81
CA PRO A 142 8.22 -19.16 -29.53
C PRO A 142 9.70 -19.01 -29.10
N VAL A 143 10.03 -19.60 -27.96
CA VAL A 143 11.41 -19.86 -27.53
C VAL A 143 11.64 -21.35 -27.69
#